data_AF-A0A3E0PUG2-F1
#
_entry.id   AF-A0A3E0PUG2-F1
#
_cell.length_a   1.000
_cell.length_b   1.000
_cell.length_c   1.000
_cell.angle_alpha   90.00
_cell.angle_beta   90.00
_cell.angle_gamma   90.00
#
_symmetry.space_group_name_H-M   'P 1'
#
loop_
_entity.id
_entity.type
_entity.pdbx_description
1 polymer ?
#
loop_
_entity_poly.entity_id
_entity_poly.type
_entity_poly.pdbx_seq_one_letter_code
_entity_poly.pdbx_strand_id
1 'polypeptide(L)' 'MNRLAEELNQKLQLLDPVRAERLEMWVREAIDRVDQDDHAHWPDGYFDATAGALAGERLERAPQGELPQRTDW' A
#
# COMPACT_ATOMS: atom_id res chain seq x y z
N MET A 1 9.72 -8.54 0.81
CA MET A 1 10.04 -8.34 2.23
C MET A 1 11.46 -7.78 2.34
N ASN A 2 11.69 -6.85 3.26
CA ASN A 2 12.91 -6.04 3.34
C ASN A 2 14.08 -6.84 3.95
N ARG A 3 15.27 -6.84 3.32
CA ARG A 3 16.50 -7.51 3.82
C ARG A 3 16.84 -7.17 5.28
N LEU A 4 16.56 -5.93 5.68
CA LEU A 4 16.76 -5.46 7.05
C LEU A 4 15.91 -6.23 8.08
N ALA A 5 14.69 -6.62 7.71
CA ALA A 5 13.77 -7.32 8.60
C ALA A 5 14.22 -8.78 8.83
N GLU A 6 14.75 -9.43 7.80
CA GLU A 6 15.31 -10.78 7.90
C GLU A 6 16.56 -10.83 8.79
N GLU A 7 17.47 -9.87 8.62
CA GLU A 7 18.68 -9.76 9.46
C GLU A 7 18.32 -9.46 10.93
N LEU A 8 17.28 -8.65 11.18
CA LEU A 8 16.81 -8.36 12.53
C LEU A 8 16.19 -9.59 13.19
N ASN A 9 15.36 -10.33 12.45
CA ASN A 9 14.70 -11.55 12.95
C ASN A 9 15.73 -12.62 13.33
N GLN A 10 16.73 -12.85 12.48
CA GLN A 10 17.82 -13.80 12.77
C GLN A 10 18.59 -13.42 14.04
N LYS A 11 18.91 -12.13 14.23
CA LYS A 11 19.60 -11.66 15.44
C LYS A 11 18.74 -11.81 16.69
N LEU A 12 17.44 -11.55 16.60
CA LEU A 12 16.50 -11.71 17.72
C LEU A 12 16.35 -13.18 18.14
N GLN A 13 16.22 -14.09 17.18
CA GLN A 13 16.12 -15.53 17.45
C GLN A 13 17.38 -16.09 18.14
N LEU A 14 18.56 -15.58 17.79
CA LEU A 14 19.82 -16.00 18.41
C LEU A 14 19.98 -15.47 19.85
N LEU A 15 19.43 -14.29 20.16
CA LEU A 15 19.62 -13.61 21.45
C LEU A 15 18.55 -13.99 22.49
N ASP A 16 17.29 -14.04 22.09
CA ASP A 16 16.17 -14.39 22.97
C ASP A 16 14.97 -14.91 22.15
N PRO A 17 14.86 -16.23 21.95
CA PRO A 17 13.82 -16.81 21.11
C PRO A 17 12.41 -16.56 21.65
N VAL A 18 12.24 -16.42 22.98
CA VAL A 18 10.94 -16.17 23.61
C VAL A 18 10.48 -14.73 23.33
N ARG A 19 11.41 -13.76 23.35
CA ARG A 19 11.08 -12.38 22.97
C ARG A 19 10.87 -12.23 21.47
N ALA A 20 11.63 -12.97 20.65
CA ALA A 20 11.46 -12.96 19.19
C ALA A 20 10.05 -13.41 18.79
N GLU A 21 9.57 -14.51 19.38
CA GLU A 21 8.21 -15.02 19.14
C GLU A 21 7.13 -14.03 19.57
N ARG A 22 7.27 -13.39 20.74
CA ARG A 22 6.34 -12.35 21.19
C ARG A 22 6.33 -11.14 20.27
N LEU A 23 7.50 -10.73 19.79
CA LEU A 23 7.62 -9.61 18.86
C LEU A 23 6.94 -9.94 17.53
N GLU A 24 7.16 -11.14 16.99
CA GLU A 24 6.51 -11.59 15.77
C GLU A 24 4.98 -11.59 15.93
N MET A 25 4.48 -12.10 17.06
CA MET A 25 3.05 -12.09 17.38
C MET A 25 2.49 -10.67 17.39
N TRP A 26 3.17 -9.71 18.04
CA TRP A 26 2.72 -8.31 18.08
C TRP A 26 2.77 -7.64 16.71
N VAL A 27 3.79 -7.93 15.91
CA VAL A 27 3.90 -7.38 14.55
C VAL A 27 2.77 -7.91 13.68
N ARG A 28 2.45 -9.20 13.75
CA ARG A 28 1.31 -9.78 13.04
C ARG A 28 0.00 -9.15 13.49
N GLU A 29 -0.24 -9.02 14.79
CA GLU A 29 -1.45 -8.38 15.31
C GLU A 29 -1.56 -6.91 14.88
N ALA A 30 -0.45 -6.17 14.84
CA ALA A 30 -0.45 -4.79 14.37
C ALA A 30 -0.77 -4.69 12.87
N ILE A 31 -0.23 -5.59 12.04
CA ILE A 31 -0.55 -5.65 10.61
C ILE A 31 -2.02 -5.99 10.41
N ASP A 32 -2.54 -7.00 11.11
CA ASP A 32 -3.95 -7.40 11.01
C ASP A 32 -4.90 -6.26 11.42
N ARG A 33 -4.52 -5.46 12.43
CA ARG A 33 -5.30 -4.26 12.81
C ARG A 33 -5.25 -3.17 11.75
N VAL A 34 -4.08 -2.93 11.16
CA VAL A 34 -3.95 -1.97 10.07
C VAL A 34 -4.75 -2.42 8.87
N ASP A 35 -4.69 -3.70 8.48
CA ASP A 35 -5.47 -4.24 7.36
C ASP A 35 -7.00 -4.18 7.62
N GLN A 36 -7.43 -4.28 8.88
CA GLN A 36 -8.83 -4.06 9.27
C GLN A 36 -9.24 -2.58 9.19
N ASP A 37 -8.32 -1.66 9.46
CA ASP A 37 -8.53 -0.21 9.30
C ASP A 37 -8.34 0.26 7.83
N ASP A 38 -7.61 -0.50 7.00
CA ASP A 38 -7.26 -0.19 5.61
C ASP A 38 -8.36 -0.60 4.60
N HIS A 39 -9.56 -0.90 5.10
CA HIS A 39 -10.73 -0.45 4.37
C HIS A 39 -10.59 1.06 4.22
N ALA A 40 -10.18 1.53 3.04
CA ALA A 40 -10.16 2.94 2.69
C ALA A 40 -11.60 3.48 2.83
N HIS A 41 -11.96 3.87 4.06
CA HIS A 41 -13.24 4.44 4.39
C HIS A 41 -13.17 5.86 3.86
N TRP A 42 -13.76 6.04 2.67
CA TRP A 42 -14.09 7.37 2.20
C TRP A 42 -14.84 8.08 3.33
N PRO A 43 -14.50 9.34 3.66
CA PRO A 43 -15.20 10.09 4.68
C PRO A 43 -16.72 10.05 4.44
N ASP A 44 -17.51 10.01 5.50
CA ASP A 44 -18.96 10.03 5.38
C ASP A 44 -19.42 11.19 4.47
N GLY A 45 -20.26 10.90 3.48
CA GLY A 45 -20.76 11.87 2.51
C GLY A 45 -19.75 12.32 1.44
N TYR A 46 -18.54 11.73 1.37
CA TYR A 46 -17.55 12.07 0.34
C TYR A 46 -18.08 11.94 -1.09
N PHE A 47 -18.81 10.85 -1.37
CA PHE A 47 -19.39 10.63 -2.70
C PHE A 47 -20.54 11.59 -3.00
N ASP A 48 -21.37 11.93 -2.01
CA ASP A 48 -22.43 12.93 -2.17
C ASP A 48 -21.85 14.32 -2.45
N ALA A 49 -20.74 14.66 -1.78
CA ALA A 49 -20.04 15.93 -1.96
C ALA A 49 -19.29 16.03 -3.30
N THR A 50 -18.85 14.89 -3.87
CA THR A 50 -18.06 14.86 -5.12
C THR A 50 -18.90 14.49 -6.35
N ALA A 51 -20.12 13.98 -6.15
CA ALA A 51 -21.04 13.64 -7.22
C ALA A 51 -21.33 14.86 -8.11
N GLY A 52 -20.96 14.74 -9.40
CA GLY A 52 -21.18 15.80 -10.37
C GLY A 52 -20.24 17.00 -10.25
N ALA A 53 -19.19 16.95 -9.41
CA ALA A 53 -18.21 18.02 -9.29
C ALA A 53 -17.52 18.35 -10.63
N LEU A 54 -17.40 17.37 -11.52
CA LEU A 54 -16.84 17.51 -12.88
C LEU A 54 -17.93 17.54 -13.96
N ALA A 55 -19.21 17.66 -13.59
CA ALA A 55 -20.31 17.68 -14.56
C ALA A 55 -20.26 18.97 -15.39
N GLY A 56 -20.16 18.83 -16.71
CA GLY A 56 -20.10 19.97 -17.63
C GLY A 56 -18.68 20.43 -17.98
N GLU A 57 -17.65 19.87 -17.34
CA GLU A 57 -16.28 20.06 -17.80
C GLU A 57 -16.04 19.30 -19.10
N ARG A 58 -15.33 19.94 -20.03
CA ARG A 58 -14.91 19.28 -21.27
C ARG A 58 -13.79 18.31 -20.92
N LEU A 59 -14.06 17.02 -21.03
CA LEU A 59 -13.02 15.99 -20.88
C LEU A 59 -12.02 16.12 -22.03
N GLU A 60 -10.85 16.66 -21.76
CA GLU A 60 -9.76 16.78 -22.73
C GLU A 60 -8.68 15.73 -22.46
N ARG A 61 -8.34 14.94 -23.48
CA ARG A 61 -7.21 14.02 -23.42
C ARG A 61 -5.95 14.79 -23.81
N ALA A 62 -4.93 14.73 -22.97
CA ALA A 62 -3.61 15.26 -23.33
C ALA A 62 -3.09 14.58 -24.61
N PRO A 63 -2.33 15.30 -25.46
CA PRO A 63 -1.73 14.73 -26.66
C PRO A 63 -0.94 13.47 -26.28
N GLN A 64 -1.24 12.37 -26.96
CA GLN A 64 -0.49 11.12 -26.80
C GLN A 64 0.87 11.32 -27.49
N GLY A 65 1.95 10.88 -26.84
CA GLY A 65 3.27 10.88 -27.45
C GLY A 65 3.37 9.94 -28.66
N GLU A 66 4.54 9.90 -29.27
CA GLU A 66 4.81 9.01 -30.40
C GLU A 66 4.85 7.53 -29.96
N LEU A 67 4.43 6.63 -30.85
CA LEU A 67 4.56 5.19 -30.62
C LEU A 67 6.06 4.81 -30.61
N PRO A 68 6.50 3.93 -29.69
CA PRO A 68 7.87 3.43 -29.72
C PRO A 68 8.11 2.64 -31.00
N GLN A 69 9.17 2.99 -31.72
CA GLN A 69 9.62 2.21 -32.87
C GLN A 69 10.25 0.91 -32.35
N ARG A 70 9.70 -0.24 -32.76
CA ARG A 70 10.36 -1.54 -32.55
C ARG A 70 11.46 -1.65 -33.60
N THR A 71 12.68 -1.23 -33.25
CA THR A 71 13.83 -1.33 -34.18
C THR A 71 14.63 -2.62 -34.07
N ASP A 72 14.34 -3.51 -33.12
CA ASP A 72 15.07 -4.78 -33.01
C ASP A 72 14.08 -5.94 -32.77
N TRP A 73 13.98 -6.81 -33.78
CA TRP A 73 13.54 -8.19 -33.68
C TRP A 73 14.74 -9.10 -33.94
#